data_AF-E2BRK3-F1
#
_entry.id   AF-E2BRK3-F1
#
_cell.length_a   1.000
_cell.length_b   1.000
_cell.length_c   1.000
_cell.angle_alpha   90.00
_cell.angle_beta   90.00
_cell.angle_gamma   90.00
#
_symmetry.space_group_name_H-M   'P 1'
#
loop_
_entity.id
_entity.type
_entity.pdbx_description
1 polymer ?
#
loop_
_entity_poly.entity_id
_entity_poly.type
_entity_poly.pdbx_seq_one_letter_code
_entity_poly.pdbx_strand_id
1 'polypeptide(L)'
;MEAEDLNRIVSYFEEKISNNLKENIDMELEHVIDLQIWMTKALIIRGYKKSQDLLENLTHLLTHDRVGQYVSQQYQILISNHEDVLTKENFCDIKIFHKQRVFEYLLQENNNVVNSMRQNYLIALIYSLEQISTELKFLHLARLVPLLIESLSLSDVQLILWTLRSLKSLINSKHDIFSNNVQCIIPRLLQLATRESMNVRIAVLECLSYYADYPTVIIYPYKVLVLDKLGIIIDDHKRLVRKAAVEARTRWFIVGVSEDSE
;
A
#
# COMPACT_ATOMS: atom_id res chain seq x y z
N MET A 1 -21.01 13.75 -26.71
CA MET A 1 -20.47 12.58 -27.40
C MET A 1 -21.44 11.44 -27.20
N GLU A 2 -21.94 10.89 -28.30
CA GLU A 2 -22.83 9.73 -28.25
C GLU A 2 -22.06 8.52 -27.71
N ALA A 3 -22.76 7.58 -27.07
CA ALA A 3 -22.11 6.41 -26.48
C ALA A 3 -21.37 5.56 -27.54
N GLU A 4 -21.85 5.58 -28.77
CA GLU A 4 -21.28 4.85 -29.91
C GLU A 4 -19.93 5.42 -30.35
N ASP A 5 -19.80 6.74 -30.43
CA ASP A 5 -18.53 7.42 -30.74
C ASP A 5 -17.44 7.09 -29.71
N LEU A 6 -17.80 7.11 -28.42
CA LEU A 6 -16.85 6.77 -27.36
C LEU A 6 -16.38 5.32 -27.49
N ASN A 7 -17.29 4.38 -27.74
CA ASN A 7 -16.92 2.98 -27.90
C ASN A 7 -15.91 2.80 -29.04
N ARG A 8 -16.13 3.48 -30.16
CA ARG A 8 -15.21 3.44 -31.31
C ARG A 8 -13.83 4.02 -30.97
N ILE A 9 -13.79 5.17 -30.29
CA ILE A 9 -12.53 5.81 -29.89
C ILE A 9 -11.75 4.92 -28.91
N VAL A 10 -12.44 4.37 -27.89
CA VAL A 10 -11.80 3.49 -26.90
C VAL A 10 -11.24 2.25 -27.57
N SER A 11 -12.01 1.58 -28.43
CA SER A 11 -11.52 0.39 -29.12
C SER A 11 -10.35 0.67 -30.07
N TYR A 12 -10.30 1.83 -30.71
CA TYR A 12 -9.13 2.26 -31.50
C TYR A 12 -7.87 2.41 -30.63
N PHE A 13 -8.01 3.05 -29.46
CA PHE A 13 -6.88 3.21 -28.53
C PHE A 13 -6.45 1.88 -27.92
N GLU A 14 -7.38 1.01 -27.53
CA GLU A 14 -7.08 -0.35 -27.04
C GLU A 14 -6.28 -1.15 -28.05
N GLU A 15 -6.67 -1.11 -29.33
CA GLU A 15 -5.94 -1.79 -30.41
C GLU A 15 -4.53 -1.21 -30.57
N LYS A 16 -4.39 0.12 -30.63
CA LYS A 16 -3.06 0.76 -30.76
C LYS A 16 -2.15 0.48 -29.57
N ILE A 17 -2.67 0.58 -28.34
CA ILE A 17 -1.93 0.28 -27.12
C ILE A 17 -1.48 -1.18 -27.16
N SER A 18 -2.37 -2.11 -27.49
CA SER A 18 -2.05 -3.54 -27.58
C SER A 18 -1.00 -3.85 -28.64
N ASN A 19 -0.97 -3.12 -29.75
CA ASN A 19 0.05 -3.28 -30.78
C ASN A 19 1.41 -2.73 -30.32
N ASN A 20 1.44 -1.51 -29.76
CA ASN A 20 2.69 -0.93 -29.26
C ASN A 20 3.29 -1.73 -28.11
N LEU A 21 2.47 -2.32 -27.23
CA LEU A 21 2.96 -3.19 -26.16
C LEU A 21 3.65 -4.47 -26.66
N LYS A 22 3.39 -4.88 -27.90
CA LYS A 22 4.09 -6.01 -28.56
C LYS A 22 5.38 -5.57 -29.26
N GLU A 23 5.52 -4.29 -29.56
CA GLU A 23 6.69 -3.74 -30.22
C GLU A 23 7.79 -3.47 -29.17
N ASN A 24 8.96 -4.07 -29.36
CA ASN A 24 10.02 -4.20 -28.34
C ASN A 24 10.89 -2.92 -28.18
N ILE A 25 10.29 -1.73 -27.98
CA ILE A 25 11.02 -0.47 -27.80
C ILE A 25 10.76 0.14 -26.41
N ASP A 26 11.72 0.00 -25.48
CA ASP A 26 11.50 0.23 -24.04
C ASP A 26 11.05 1.67 -23.66
N MET A 27 11.61 2.73 -24.26
CA MET A 27 11.17 4.12 -23.96
C MET A 27 9.76 4.44 -24.50
N GLU A 28 9.31 3.74 -25.53
CA GLU A 28 7.96 3.94 -26.08
C GLU A 28 6.92 3.25 -25.20
N LEU A 29 7.29 2.19 -24.48
CA LEU A 29 6.39 1.43 -23.62
C LEU A 29 5.91 2.22 -22.40
N GLU A 30 6.76 3.01 -21.74
CA GLU A 30 6.34 3.83 -20.57
C GLU A 30 5.29 4.87 -20.97
N HIS A 31 5.47 5.55 -22.10
CA HIS A 31 4.51 6.53 -22.60
C HIS A 31 3.17 5.87 -22.99
N VAL A 32 3.21 4.65 -23.55
CA VAL A 32 2.02 3.86 -23.86
C VAL A 32 1.28 3.48 -22.59
N ILE A 33 2.00 3.11 -21.53
CA ILE A 33 1.44 2.79 -20.21
C ILE A 33 0.83 4.03 -19.57
N ASP A 34 1.52 5.18 -19.61
CA ASP A 34 1.00 6.43 -19.08
C ASP A 34 -0.32 6.80 -19.76
N LEU A 35 -0.36 6.71 -21.09
CA LEU A 35 -1.59 6.92 -21.86
C LEU A 35 -2.70 5.94 -21.43
N GLN A 36 -2.38 4.65 -21.31
CA GLN A 36 -3.34 3.62 -20.91
C GLN A 36 -3.87 3.88 -19.49
N ILE A 37 -3.02 4.27 -18.54
CA ILE A 37 -3.40 4.55 -17.16
C ILE A 37 -4.30 5.78 -17.08
N TRP A 38 -3.93 6.88 -17.75
CA TRP A 38 -4.73 8.09 -17.78
C TRP A 38 -6.08 7.87 -18.47
N MET A 39 -6.10 7.12 -19.57
CA MET A 39 -7.34 6.72 -20.25
C MET A 39 -8.22 5.86 -19.33
N THR A 40 -7.63 4.87 -18.67
CA THR A 40 -8.31 3.99 -17.71
C THR A 40 -8.90 4.82 -16.56
N LYS A 41 -8.12 5.72 -15.97
CA LYS A 41 -8.57 6.64 -14.91
C LYS A 41 -9.78 7.45 -15.36
N ALA A 42 -9.67 8.14 -16.50
CA ALA A 42 -10.73 9.00 -17.02
C ALA A 42 -12.05 8.23 -17.23
N LEU A 43 -11.95 7.01 -17.78
CA LEU A 43 -13.12 6.18 -18.06
C LEU A 43 -13.74 5.56 -16.80
N ILE A 44 -12.93 5.17 -15.80
CA ILE A 44 -13.42 4.73 -14.48
C ILE A 44 -14.11 5.89 -13.77
N ILE A 45 -13.48 7.07 -13.72
CA ILE A 45 -14.03 8.29 -13.12
C ILE A 45 -15.39 8.64 -13.73
N ARG A 46 -15.51 8.54 -15.06
CA ARG A 46 -16.76 8.80 -15.78
C ARG A 46 -17.82 7.72 -15.59
N GLY A 47 -17.47 6.54 -15.09
CA GLY A 47 -18.38 5.39 -14.97
C GLY A 47 -18.72 4.76 -16.33
N TYR A 48 -17.77 4.75 -17.26
CA TYR A 48 -17.93 4.10 -18.57
C TYR A 48 -18.08 2.57 -18.42
N LYS A 49 -18.98 1.95 -19.19
CA LYS A 49 -19.34 0.52 -19.00
C LYS A 49 -18.14 -0.43 -19.15
N LYS A 50 -17.29 -0.23 -20.16
CA LYS A 50 -16.10 -1.05 -20.41
C LYS A 50 -14.85 -0.60 -19.65
N SER A 51 -14.99 0.32 -18.68
CA SER A 51 -13.86 0.73 -17.84
C SER A 51 -13.29 -0.42 -17.01
N GLN A 52 -14.07 -1.49 -16.81
CA GLN A 52 -13.64 -2.70 -16.12
C GLN A 52 -12.56 -3.43 -16.93
N ASP A 53 -12.84 -3.69 -18.20
CA ASP A 53 -11.94 -4.38 -19.14
C ASP A 53 -10.57 -3.69 -19.21
N LEU A 54 -10.57 -2.34 -19.20
CA LEU A 54 -9.33 -1.54 -19.18
C LEU A 54 -8.53 -1.71 -17.89
N LEU A 55 -9.20 -1.75 -16.74
CA LEU A 55 -8.57 -2.00 -15.45
C LEU A 55 -8.00 -3.42 -15.37
N GLU A 56 -8.73 -4.40 -15.89
CA GLU A 56 -8.27 -5.80 -16.00
C GLU A 56 -7.03 -5.90 -16.89
N ASN A 57 -7.05 -5.26 -18.06
CA ASN A 57 -5.89 -5.20 -18.95
C ASN A 57 -4.68 -4.56 -18.26
N LEU A 58 -4.87 -3.46 -17.53
CA LEU A 58 -3.79 -2.81 -16.79
C LEU A 58 -3.25 -3.70 -15.65
N THR A 59 -4.11 -4.50 -15.03
CA THR A 59 -3.75 -5.44 -13.96
C THR A 59 -2.95 -6.60 -14.52
N HIS A 60 -3.33 -7.10 -15.69
CA HIS A 60 -2.55 -8.09 -16.42
C HIS A 60 -1.14 -7.57 -16.75
N LEU A 61 -0.96 -6.27 -17.02
CA LEU A 61 0.38 -5.70 -17.28
C LEU A 61 1.31 -5.73 -16.07
N LEU A 62 0.80 -5.94 -14.85
CA LEU A 62 1.65 -6.17 -13.67
C LEU A 62 2.50 -7.44 -13.80
N THR A 63 2.07 -8.39 -14.65
CA THR A 63 2.80 -9.64 -14.92
C THR A 63 3.80 -9.52 -16.06
N HIS A 64 3.93 -8.35 -16.68
CA HIS A 64 4.84 -8.15 -17.79
C HIS A 64 6.27 -7.97 -17.27
N ASP A 65 7.21 -8.79 -17.77
CA ASP A 65 8.59 -8.87 -17.25
C ASP A 65 9.33 -7.53 -17.20
N ARG A 66 9.14 -6.69 -18.23
CA ARG A 66 9.83 -5.39 -18.35
C ARG A 66 9.12 -4.24 -17.64
N VAL A 67 7.80 -4.14 -17.80
CA VAL A 67 7.04 -2.96 -17.39
C VAL A 67 6.20 -3.18 -16.15
N GLY A 68 6.07 -4.40 -15.64
CA GLY A 68 5.18 -4.70 -14.51
C GLY A 68 5.52 -3.91 -13.25
N GLN A 69 6.81 -3.67 -12.99
CA GLN A 69 7.23 -2.81 -11.87
C GLN A 69 6.83 -1.35 -12.11
N TYR A 70 7.05 -0.81 -13.32
CA TYR A 70 6.64 0.55 -13.67
C TYR A 70 5.13 0.73 -13.53
N VAL A 71 4.35 -0.17 -14.15
CA VAL A 71 2.88 -0.20 -14.06
C VAL A 71 2.44 -0.20 -12.59
N SER A 72 3.06 -1.03 -11.74
CA SER A 72 2.69 -1.11 -10.33
C SER A 72 2.84 0.21 -9.57
N GLN A 73 3.88 1.00 -9.88
CA GLN A 73 4.10 2.29 -9.26
C GLN A 73 3.09 3.32 -9.76
N GLN A 74 2.69 3.23 -11.02
CA GLN A 74 1.72 4.16 -11.64
C GLN A 74 0.27 3.91 -11.21
N TYR A 75 -0.05 2.79 -10.53
CA TYR A 75 -1.39 2.57 -9.95
C TYR A 75 -1.85 3.69 -9.01
N GLN A 76 -0.92 4.40 -8.37
CA GLN A 76 -1.24 5.58 -7.57
C GLN A 76 -1.98 6.66 -8.38
N ILE A 77 -1.73 6.76 -9.69
CA ILE A 77 -2.40 7.72 -10.57
C ILE A 77 -3.90 7.44 -10.56
N LEU A 78 -4.34 6.18 -10.69
CA LEU A 78 -5.77 5.83 -10.73
C LEU A 78 -6.55 6.35 -9.51
N ILE A 79 -5.89 6.46 -8.36
CA ILE A 79 -6.52 6.80 -7.07
C ILE A 79 -6.07 8.18 -6.53
N SER A 80 -5.19 8.89 -7.25
CA SER A 80 -4.68 10.20 -6.82
C SER A 80 -5.79 11.22 -6.57
N ASN A 81 -5.65 11.95 -5.46
CA ASN A 81 -6.48 13.09 -5.06
C ASN A 81 -5.99 14.43 -5.65
N HIS A 82 -4.72 14.50 -6.07
CA HIS A 82 -4.05 15.72 -6.48
C HIS A 82 -3.99 15.79 -8.00
N GLU A 83 -5.10 16.19 -8.62
CA GLU A 83 -5.15 16.38 -10.06
C GLU A 83 -5.81 17.69 -10.43
N ASP A 84 -5.17 18.39 -11.37
CA ASP A 84 -5.68 19.63 -11.95
C ASP A 84 -6.46 19.38 -13.24
N VAL A 85 -6.47 18.14 -13.74
CA VAL A 85 -7.03 17.76 -15.05
C VAL A 85 -8.43 17.18 -14.94
N LEU A 86 -8.62 16.09 -14.18
CA LEU A 86 -9.90 15.37 -14.07
C LEU A 86 -10.72 15.88 -12.88
N THR A 87 -11.14 17.14 -12.95
CA THR A 87 -11.81 17.85 -11.85
C THR A 87 -13.24 18.26 -12.20
N LYS A 88 -14.05 18.56 -11.17
CA LYS A 88 -15.41 19.07 -11.38
C LYS A 88 -15.39 20.46 -12.00
N GLU A 89 -14.38 21.25 -11.67
CA GLU A 89 -14.11 22.59 -12.21
C GLU A 89 -13.86 22.54 -13.72
N ASN A 90 -13.24 21.46 -14.21
CA ASN A 90 -13.06 21.19 -15.64
C ASN A 90 -14.27 20.46 -16.27
N PHE A 91 -15.45 20.53 -15.64
CA PHE A 91 -16.70 19.94 -16.13
C PHE A 91 -16.65 18.42 -16.35
N CYS A 92 -15.76 17.71 -15.66
CA CYS A 92 -15.69 16.25 -15.74
C CYS A 92 -16.82 15.59 -14.92
N ASP A 93 -17.44 14.53 -15.46
CA ASP A 93 -18.38 13.69 -14.72
C ASP A 93 -17.60 12.72 -13.82
N ILE A 94 -17.64 12.96 -12.50
CA ILE A 94 -16.86 12.20 -11.51
C ILE A 94 -17.79 11.36 -10.64
N LYS A 95 -17.72 10.03 -10.79
CA LYS A 95 -18.41 9.09 -9.90
C LYS A 95 -17.68 8.99 -8.57
N ILE A 96 -18.41 9.10 -7.47
CA ILE A 96 -17.84 9.19 -6.11
C ILE A 96 -17.05 7.92 -5.74
N PHE A 97 -17.51 6.74 -6.16
CA PHE A 97 -16.94 5.44 -5.80
C PHE A 97 -15.84 4.94 -6.74
N HIS A 98 -15.31 5.77 -7.65
CA HIS A 98 -14.28 5.32 -8.62
C HIS A 98 -13.04 4.74 -7.93
N LYS A 99 -12.59 5.33 -6.81
CA LYS A 99 -11.44 4.87 -6.01
C LYS A 99 -11.71 3.53 -5.34
N GLN A 100 -12.87 3.42 -4.70
CA GLN A 100 -13.31 2.19 -4.04
C GLN A 100 -13.36 1.06 -5.06
N ARG A 101 -13.89 1.31 -6.26
CA ARG A 101 -13.95 0.32 -7.33
C ARG A 101 -12.57 -0.23 -7.73
N VAL A 102 -11.57 0.64 -7.92
CA VAL A 102 -10.19 0.20 -8.25
C VAL A 102 -9.61 -0.64 -7.12
N PHE A 103 -9.75 -0.17 -5.88
CA PHE A 103 -9.20 -0.86 -4.72
C PHE A 103 -9.87 -2.21 -4.44
N GLU A 104 -11.21 -2.28 -4.51
CA GLU A 104 -11.96 -3.52 -4.33
C GLU A 104 -11.61 -4.55 -5.39
N TYR A 105 -11.47 -4.11 -6.64
CA TYR A 105 -11.03 -4.96 -7.73
C TYR A 105 -9.63 -5.54 -7.45
N LEU A 106 -8.65 -4.69 -7.10
CA LEU A 106 -7.31 -5.17 -6.73
C LEU A 106 -7.40 -6.20 -5.61
N LEU A 107 -8.13 -5.91 -4.53
CA LEU A 107 -8.31 -6.85 -3.42
C LEU A 107 -8.89 -8.20 -3.88
N GLN A 108 -9.88 -8.20 -4.78
CA GLN A 108 -10.52 -9.42 -5.32
C GLN A 108 -9.54 -10.27 -6.12
N GLU A 109 -8.69 -9.63 -6.92
CA GLU A 109 -7.70 -10.32 -7.75
C GLU A 109 -6.53 -10.93 -6.96
N ASN A 110 -6.42 -10.65 -5.66
CA ASN A 110 -5.33 -11.17 -4.83
C ASN A 110 -5.05 -12.67 -4.99
N ASN A 111 -6.12 -13.47 -5.10
CA ASN A 111 -6.01 -14.94 -5.17
C ASN A 111 -5.56 -15.44 -6.55
N ASN A 112 -5.63 -14.60 -7.58
CA ASN A 112 -5.27 -14.95 -8.96
C ASN A 112 -3.81 -14.64 -9.29
N VAL A 113 -3.10 -13.92 -8.41
CA VAL A 113 -1.72 -13.46 -8.65
C VAL A 113 -0.68 -14.46 -8.12
N VAL A 114 0.18 -14.97 -9.00
CA VAL A 114 1.21 -15.98 -8.70
C VAL A 114 2.61 -15.35 -8.47
N ASN A 115 3.44 -16.05 -7.68
CA ASN A 115 4.68 -15.61 -7.03
C ASN A 115 5.67 -14.73 -7.81
N SER A 116 5.90 -14.95 -9.11
CA SER A 116 6.91 -14.17 -9.86
C SER A 116 6.54 -12.68 -9.98
N MET A 117 5.25 -12.35 -9.86
CA MET A 117 4.70 -11.01 -10.08
C MET A 117 4.02 -10.45 -8.82
N ARG A 118 4.16 -11.16 -7.70
CA ARG A 118 3.54 -10.85 -6.41
C ARG A 118 3.98 -9.51 -5.87
N GLN A 119 5.26 -9.16 -6.04
CA GLN A 119 5.80 -7.88 -5.61
C GLN A 119 5.15 -6.70 -6.37
N ASN A 120 5.02 -6.79 -7.70
CA ASN A 120 4.38 -5.74 -8.50
C ASN A 120 2.92 -5.53 -8.06
N TYR A 121 2.19 -6.61 -7.84
CA TYR A 121 0.82 -6.52 -7.35
C TYR A 121 0.73 -5.88 -5.95
N LEU A 122 1.60 -6.25 -5.02
CA LEU A 122 1.62 -5.64 -3.69
C LEU A 122 2.01 -4.16 -3.73
N ILE A 123 2.90 -3.73 -4.63
CA ILE A 123 3.19 -2.31 -4.85
C ILE A 123 1.91 -1.56 -5.27
N ALA A 124 1.21 -2.07 -6.29
CA ALA A 124 -0.03 -1.46 -6.76
C ALA A 124 -1.08 -1.34 -5.65
N LEU A 125 -1.25 -2.39 -4.84
CA LEU A 125 -2.21 -2.43 -3.74
C LEU A 125 -1.84 -1.48 -2.60
N ILE A 126 -0.58 -1.43 -2.18
CA ILE A 126 -0.13 -0.57 -1.07
C ILE A 126 -0.19 0.91 -1.47
N TYR A 127 0.17 1.24 -2.70
CA TYR A 127 0.08 2.62 -3.19
C TYR A 127 -1.39 3.07 -3.27
N SER A 128 -2.27 2.16 -3.70
CA SER A 128 -3.72 2.38 -3.68
C SER A 128 -4.26 2.61 -2.26
N LEU A 129 -3.71 1.90 -1.28
CA LEU A 129 -4.13 1.99 0.12
C LEU A 129 -3.92 3.38 0.73
N GLU A 130 -2.91 4.13 0.30
CA GLU A 130 -2.66 5.47 0.86
C GLU A 130 -3.83 6.42 0.57
N GLN A 131 -4.41 6.30 -0.63
CA GLN A 131 -5.35 7.28 -1.18
C GLN A 131 -6.84 6.98 -0.88
N ILE A 132 -7.15 5.77 -0.40
CA ILE A 132 -8.52 5.42 0.02
C ILE A 132 -8.81 5.90 1.44
N SER A 133 -10.10 6.05 1.76
CA SER A 133 -10.54 6.49 3.08
C SER A 133 -10.21 5.47 4.18
N THR A 134 -10.06 5.97 5.40
CA THR A 134 -9.75 5.13 6.57
C THR A 134 -10.86 4.12 6.86
N GLU A 135 -12.12 4.51 6.64
CA GLU A 135 -13.30 3.64 6.81
C GLU A 135 -13.25 2.45 5.85
N LEU A 136 -12.85 2.67 4.59
CA LEU A 136 -12.72 1.59 3.60
C LEU A 136 -11.58 0.64 3.98
N LYS A 137 -10.47 1.14 4.52
CA LYS A 137 -9.38 0.29 5.06
C LYS A 137 -9.90 -0.60 6.18
N PHE A 138 -10.68 -0.04 7.10
CA PHE A 138 -11.26 -0.79 8.21
C PHE A 138 -12.24 -1.87 7.77
N LEU A 139 -13.08 -1.58 6.77
CA LEU A 139 -14.01 -2.55 6.19
C LEU A 139 -13.30 -3.81 5.64
N HIS A 140 -12.06 -3.66 5.18
CA HIS A 140 -11.30 -4.74 4.53
C HIS A 140 -10.10 -5.25 5.34
N LEU A 141 -10.01 -4.95 6.64
CA LEU A 141 -8.87 -5.31 7.48
C LEU A 141 -8.49 -6.81 7.40
N ALA A 142 -9.49 -7.69 7.45
CA ALA A 142 -9.28 -9.14 7.41
C ALA A 142 -8.51 -9.60 6.17
N ARG A 143 -8.72 -8.92 5.03
CA ARG A 143 -8.03 -9.21 3.76
C ARG A 143 -6.72 -8.44 3.65
N LEU A 144 -6.65 -7.23 4.23
CA LEU A 144 -5.49 -6.35 4.13
C LEU A 144 -4.32 -6.75 5.01
N VAL A 145 -4.57 -7.15 6.26
CA VAL A 145 -3.50 -7.42 7.23
C VAL A 145 -2.51 -8.48 6.75
N PRO A 146 -2.96 -9.63 6.18
CA PRO A 146 -2.03 -10.60 5.60
C PRO A 146 -1.14 -10.02 4.49
N LEU A 147 -1.71 -9.18 3.61
CA LEU A 147 -0.99 -8.54 2.50
C LEU A 147 0.02 -7.50 2.99
N LEU A 148 -0.32 -6.76 4.04
CA LEU A 148 0.60 -5.82 4.70
C LEU A 148 1.77 -6.58 5.34
N ILE A 149 1.51 -7.66 6.06
CA ILE A 149 2.56 -8.51 6.66
C ILE A 149 3.46 -9.11 5.58
N GLU A 150 2.88 -9.58 4.48
CA GLU A 150 3.61 -10.09 3.33
C GLU A 150 4.52 -8.99 2.73
N SER A 151 3.99 -7.79 2.53
CA SER A 151 4.73 -6.66 1.95
C SER A 151 5.94 -6.24 2.78
N LEU A 152 5.90 -6.37 4.11
CA LEU A 152 7.06 -6.14 4.99
C LEU A 152 8.22 -7.12 4.77
N SER A 153 7.96 -8.23 4.09
CA SER A 153 8.92 -9.30 3.80
C SER A 153 9.76 -9.03 2.55
N LEU A 154 9.31 -8.09 1.72
CA LEU A 154 9.91 -7.81 0.42
C LEU A 154 11.17 -6.96 0.54
N SER A 155 11.91 -6.84 -0.56
CA SER A 155 13.16 -6.09 -0.63
C SER A 155 12.96 -4.61 -0.98
N ASP A 156 11.81 -4.24 -1.57
CA ASP A 156 11.54 -2.88 -2.00
C ASP A 156 11.37 -1.93 -0.80
N VAL A 157 12.31 -0.99 -0.66
CA VAL A 157 12.37 -0.06 0.47
C VAL A 157 11.18 0.90 0.48
N GLN A 158 10.70 1.33 -0.69
CA GLN A 158 9.55 2.22 -0.77
C GLN A 158 8.30 1.48 -0.37
N LEU A 159 8.07 0.29 -0.91
CA LEU A 159 6.95 -0.57 -0.53
C LEU A 159 6.91 -0.82 0.99
N ILE A 160 8.04 -1.18 1.59
CA ILE A 160 8.15 -1.38 3.04
C ILE A 160 7.77 -0.10 3.78
N LEU A 161 8.28 1.06 3.36
CA LEU A 161 7.99 2.33 4.00
C LEU A 161 6.50 2.69 3.92
N TRP A 162 5.87 2.54 2.76
CA TRP A 162 4.44 2.78 2.56
C TRP A 162 3.57 1.80 3.36
N THR A 163 3.98 0.53 3.41
CA THR A 163 3.36 -0.51 4.23
C THR A 163 3.42 -0.15 5.71
N LEU A 164 4.58 0.29 6.22
CA LEU A 164 4.76 0.69 7.61
C LEU A 164 3.94 1.94 7.97
N ARG A 165 3.88 2.94 7.08
CA ARG A 165 3.03 4.13 7.27
C ARG A 165 1.55 3.74 7.39
N SER A 166 1.11 2.82 6.56
CA SER A 166 -0.24 2.27 6.58
C SER A 166 -0.50 1.49 7.87
N LEU A 167 0.39 0.56 8.22
CA LEU A 167 0.31 -0.21 9.47
C LEU A 167 0.31 0.69 10.69
N LYS A 168 1.12 1.76 10.73
CA LYS A 168 1.12 2.72 11.83
C LYS A 168 -0.27 3.27 12.12
N SER A 169 -0.95 3.76 11.07
CA SER A 169 -2.30 4.30 11.20
C SER A 169 -3.32 3.25 11.65
N LEU A 170 -3.18 2.01 11.16
CA LEU A 170 -4.11 0.93 11.47
C LEU A 170 -3.87 0.32 12.86
N ILE A 171 -2.61 0.15 13.29
CA ILE A 171 -2.25 -0.34 14.63
C ILE A 171 -2.75 0.65 15.69
N ASN A 172 -2.62 1.96 15.45
CA ASN A 172 -3.14 2.98 16.35
C ASN A 172 -4.66 2.90 16.55
N SER A 173 -5.40 2.26 15.64
CA SER A 173 -6.85 2.06 15.80
C SER A 173 -7.22 1.01 16.85
N LYS A 174 -6.24 0.26 17.38
CA LYS A 174 -6.42 -0.81 18.38
C LYS A 174 -7.41 -1.90 17.97
N HIS A 175 -7.59 -2.13 16.67
CA HIS A 175 -8.50 -3.17 16.19
C HIS A 175 -7.95 -4.57 16.55
N ASP A 176 -8.82 -5.48 17.01
CA ASP A 176 -8.45 -6.81 17.53
C ASP A 176 -7.61 -7.65 16.56
N ILE A 177 -7.75 -7.39 15.25
CA ILE A 177 -6.96 -8.08 14.23
C ILE A 177 -5.44 -7.88 14.43
N PHE A 178 -5.01 -6.72 14.94
CA PHE A 178 -3.59 -6.44 15.19
C PHE A 178 -3.11 -7.11 16.48
N SER A 179 -4.01 -7.32 17.44
CA SER A 179 -3.79 -8.16 18.62
C SER A 179 -3.61 -9.61 18.21
N ASN A 180 -4.50 -10.13 17.36
CA ASN A 180 -4.50 -11.52 16.88
C ASN A 180 -3.27 -11.85 16.00
N ASN A 181 -2.65 -10.83 15.39
CA ASN A 181 -1.49 -10.98 14.52
C ASN A 181 -0.18 -10.47 15.13
N VAL A 182 -0.14 -10.20 16.44
CA VAL A 182 1.04 -9.65 17.13
C VAL A 182 2.29 -10.51 16.92
N GLN A 183 2.13 -11.83 16.93
CA GLN A 183 3.18 -12.83 16.72
C GLN A 183 3.82 -12.80 15.33
N CYS A 184 3.08 -12.29 14.34
CA CYS A 184 3.58 -12.14 12.96
C CYS A 184 4.21 -10.75 12.77
N ILE A 185 3.59 -9.73 13.37
CA ILE A 185 3.94 -8.32 13.11
C ILE A 185 5.16 -7.88 13.92
N ILE A 186 5.19 -8.12 15.23
CA ILE A 186 6.29 -7.63 16.09
C ILE A 186 7.65 -8.18 15.64
N PRO A 187 7.85 -9.49 15.42
CA PRO A 187 9.15 -10.00 14.97
C PRO A 187 9.59 -9.39 13.63
N ARG A 188 8.66 -9.19 12.69
CA ARG A 188 8.93 -8.56 11.39
C ARG A 188 9.32 -7.08 11.55
N LEU A 189 8.64 -6.33 12.42
CA LEU A 189 9.01 -4.96 12.76
C LEU A 189 10.44 -4.91 13.32
N LEU A 190 10.78 -5.78 14.29
CA LEU A 190 12.11 -5.82 14.90
C LEU A 190 13.22 -6.15 13.89
N GLN A 191 12.96 -6.98 12.88
CA GLN A 191 13.89 -7.22 11.78
C GLN A 191 14.13 -5.97 10.93
N LEU A 192 13.09 -5.19 10.67
CA LEU A 192 13.17 -3.96 9.87
C LEU A 192 13.80 -2.79 10.64
N ALA A 193 13.80 -2.83 11.97
CA ALA A 193 14.31 -1.78 12.84
C ALA A 193 15.83 -1.50 12.68
N THR A 194 16.57 -2.42 12.03
CA THR A 194 18.01 -2.29 11.76
C THR A 194 18.35 -2.17 10.27
N ARG A 195 17.36 -1.89 9.41
CA ARG A 195 17.59 -1.65 7.97
C ARG A 195 18.34 -0.33 7.73
N GLU A 196 18.99 -0.21 6.59
CA GLU A 196 19.78 0.98 6.24
C GLU A 196 18.91 2.26 6.19
N SER A 197 17.72 2.16 5.59
CA SER A 197 16.80 3.28 5.42
C SER A 197 16.34 3.86 6.76
N MET A 198 16.71 5.11 6.98
CA MET A 198 16.34 5.88 8.17
C MET A 198 14.82 5.99 8.34
N ASN A 199 14.09 6.24 7.25
CA ASN A 199 12.63 6.40 7.29
C ASN A 199 11.93 5.09 7.68
N VAL A 200 12.45 3.95 7.20
CA VAL A 200 11.94 2.62 7.57
C VAL A 200 12.15 2.39 9.06
N ARG A 201 13.35 2.66 9.58
CA ARG A 201 13.65 2.50 11.02
C ARG A 201 12.74 3.36 11.90
N ILE A 202 12.53 4.64 11.53
CA ILE A 202 11.61 5.52 12.26
C ILE A 202 10.18 4.97 12.23
N ALA A 203 9.66 4.60 11.06
CA ALA A 203 8.29 4.10 10.93
C ALA A 203 8.08 2.80 11.72
N VAL A 204 9.07 1.90 11.77
CA VAL A 204 9.06 0.71 12.63
C VAL A 204 8.94 1.07 14.11
N LEU A 205 9.76 2.01 14.59
CA LEU A 205 9.78 2.43 15.99
C LEU A 205 8.45 3.09 16.40
N GLU A 206 7.83 3.85 15.49
CA GLU A 206 6.48 4.39 15.69
C GLU A 206 5.44 3.26 15.81
N CYS A 207 5.47 2.24 14.94
CA CYS A 207 4.58 1.08 15.04
C CYS A 207 4.77 0.33 16.37
N LEU A 208 6.01 0.09 16.79
CA LEU A 208 6.31 -0.54 18.08
C LEU A 208 5.79 0.32 19.25
N SER A 209 5.89 1.64 19.16
CA SER A 209 5.37 2.55 20.19
C SER A 209 3.86 2.42 20.37
N TYR A 210 3.09 2.28 19.28
CA TYR A 210 1.65 2.04 19.36
C TYR A 210 1.30 0.65 19.91
N TYR A 211 2.10 -0.37 19.62
CA TYR A 211 1.90 -1.70 20.19
C TYR A 211 2.07 -1.73 21.71
N ALA A 212 2.85 -0.84 22.30
CA ALA A 212 2.97 -0.76 23.75
C ALA A 212 1.64 -0.40 24.46
N ASP A 213 0.67 0.15 23.72
CA ASP A 213 -0.64 0.56 24.25
C ASP A 213 -1.74 -0.53 24.08
N TYR A 214 -1.36 -1.74 23.63
CA TYR A 214 -2.26 -2.90 23.52
C TYR A 214 -2.40 -3.64 24.86
N PRO A 215 -3.44 -4.47 25.05
CA PRO A 215 -3.65 -5.20 26.31
C PRO A 215 -2.40 -5.98 26.74
N THR A 216 -1.96 -5.77 27.98
CA THR A 216 -0.68 -6.32 28.50
C THR A 216 -0.59 -7.83 28.31
N VAL A 217 -1.68 -8.56 28.57
CA VAL A 217 -1.76 -10.02 28.39
C VAL A 217 -1.28 -10.47 27.00
N ILE A 218 -1.52 -9.64 25.97
CA ILE A 218 -1.19 -9.95 24.57
C ILE A 218 0.26 -9.59 24.24
N ILE A 219 0.76 -8.45 24.75
CA ILE A 219 2.08 -7.90 24.36
C ILE A 219 3.21 -8.27 25.30
N TYR A 220 2.91 -8.62 26.56
CA TYR A 220 3.91 -8.95 27.58
C TYR A 220 4.89 -10.06 27.15
N PRO A 221 4.47 -11.14 26.46
CA PRO A 221 5.40 -12.16 25.96
C PRO A 221 6.52 -11.62 25.05
N TYR A 222 6.32 -10.46 24.42
CA TYR A 222 7.29 -9.83 23.52
C TYR A 222 8.14 -8.76 24.21
N LYS A 223 7.83 -8.39 25.46
CA LYS A 223 8.44 -7.24 26.15
C LYS A 223 9.97 -7.32 26.19
N VAL A 224 10.52 -8.45 26.63
CA VAL A 224 11.97 -8.66 26.74
C VAL A 224 12.63 -8.52 25.37
N LEU A 225 12.11 -9.24 24.38
CA LEU A 225 12.64 -9.22 23.00
C LEU A 225 12.65 -7.81 22.41
N VAL A 226 11.56 -7.05 22.60
CA VAL A 226 11.45 -5.68 22.10
C VAL A 226 12.45 -4.77 22.82
N LEU A 227 12.52 -4.83 24.16
CA LEU A 227 13.42 -3.99 24.95
C LEU A 227 14.90 -4.25 24.64
N ASP A 228 15.30 -5.51 24.44
CA ASP A 228 16.66 -5.87 24.06
C ASP A 228 17.02 -5.26 22.71
N LYS A 229 16.13 -5.40 21.72
CA LYS A 229 16.35 -4.86 20.38
C LYS A 229 16.39 -3.34 20.38
N LEU A 230 15.48 -2.68 21.10
CA LEU A 230 15.46 -1.22 21.26
C LEU A 230 16.69 -0.71 22.02
N GLY A 231 17.26 -1.49 22.93
CA GLY A 231 18.52 -1.19 23.60
C GLY A 231 19.67 -0.95 22.63
N ILE A 232 19.73 -1.71 21.54
CA ILE A 232 20.72 -1.55 20.46
C ILE A 232 20.42 -0.28 19.64
N ILE A 233 19.16 -0.02 19.32
CA ILE A 233 18.75 1.06 18.40
C ILE A 233 18.84 2.46 19.05
N ILE A 234 18.89 2.56 20.38
CA ILE A 234 19.10 3.85 21.06
C ILE A 234 20.47 4.46 20.73
N ASP A 235 21.47 3.65 20.37
CA ASP A 235 22.78 4.12 19.91
C ASP A 235 22.85 4.30 18.38
N ASP A 236 21.71 4.44 17.71
CA ASP A 236 21.67 4.61 16.27
C ASP A 236 22.43 5.86 15.80
N HIS A 237 23.16 5.77 14.68
CA HIS A 237 23.92 6.89 14.12
C HIS A 237 23.09 8.15 13.78
N LYS A 238 21.77 8.04 13.58
CA LYS A 238 20.89 9.18 13.27
C LYS A 238 20.11 9.65 14.50
N ARG A 239 20.21 10.94 14.83
CA ARG A 239 19.52 11.58 15.97
C ARG A 239 18.00 11.34 15.98
N LEU A 240 17.31 11.44 14.84
CA LEU A 240 15.85 11.26 14.79
C LEU A 240 15.45 9.82 15.08
N VAL A 241 16.28 8.84 14.69
CA VAL A 241 16.04 7.43 15.01
C VAL A 241 16.23 7.19 16.50
N ARG A 242 17.31 7.74 17.10
CA ARG A 242 17.51 7.69 18.55
C ARG A 242 16.33 8.27 19.32
N LYS A 243 15.77 9.40 18.87
CA LYS A 243 14.57 10.01 19.48
C LYS A 243 13.37 9.04 19.45
N ALA A 244 13.06 8.47 18.29
CA ALA A 244 11.98 7.49 18.15
C ALA A 244 12.23 6.22 18.97
N ALA A 245 13.48 5.77 19.08
CA ALA A 245 13.86 4.58 19.83
C ALA A 245 13.72 4.77 21.33
N VAL A 246 14.12 5.94 21.84
CA VAL A 246 13.89 6.31 23.25
C VAL A 246 12.40 6.34 23.55
N GLU A 247 11.59 6.97 22.70
CA GLU A 247 10.13 7.02 22.89
C GLU A 247 9.51 5.60 22.93
N ALA A 248 9.83 4.76 21.93
CA ALA A 248 9.36 3.39 21.89
C ALA A 248 9.80 2.61 23.15
N ARG A 249 11.07 2.71 23.54
CA ARG A 249 11.62 1.95 24.67
C ARG A 249 10.97 2.38 25.99
N THR A 250 10.74 3.68 26.19
CA THR A 250 10.05 4.19 27.39
C THR A 250 8.65 3.60 27.51
N ARG A 251 7.87 3.57 26.43
CA ARG A 251 6.52 2.96 26.43
C ARG A 251 6.57 1.46 26.69
N TRP A 252 7.52 0.74 26.11
CA TRP A 252 7.66 -0.69 26.36
C TRP A 252 8.15 -1.02 27.78
N PHE A 253 8.87 -0.11 28.43
CA PHE A 253 9.37 -0.32 29.79
C PHE A 253 8.23 -0.40 30.81
N ILE A 254 7.20 0.45 30.64
CA ILE A 254 6.03 0.55 31.52
C ILE A 254 4.97 -0.55 31.32
N VAL A 255 5.03 -1.31 30.21
CA VAL A 255 4.12 -2.44 29.95
C VAL A 255 4.15 -3.43 31.12
N GLY A 256 3.02 -3.72 31.74
CA GLY A 256 2.93 -4.62 32.90
C GLY A 256 3.48 -4.07 34.22
N VAL A 257 3.79 -2.77 34.30
CA VAL A 257 4.06 -2.08 35.58
C VAL A 257 2.81 -1.32 36.06
N SER A 258 1.97 -0.89 35.12
CA SER A 258 0.77 -0.08 35.40
C SER A 258 -0.47 -0.87 35.82
N GLU A 259 -0.49 -2.19 35.66
CA GLU A 259 -1.64 -3.04 36.02
C GLU A 259 -1.62 -3.52 37.48
N ASP A 260 -0.48 -3.40 38.17
CA ASP A 260 -0.34 -3.76 39.60
C ASP A 260 -0.74 -2.61 40.56
N SER A 261 -1.36 -1.55 40.03
CA SER A 261 -1.68 -0.31 40.77
C SER A 261 -3.18 -0.07 41.00
N GLU A 262 -4.06 -1.00 40.64
CA GLU A 262 -5.50 -0.95 40.91
C GLU A 262 -5.98 -2.08 41.83
#